data_AF-A0A6A4FMR2-F1
#
_entry.id   AF-A0A6A4FMR2-F1
#
_cell.length_a   1.000
_cell.length_b   1.000
_cell.length_c   1.000
_cell.angle_alpha   90.00
_cell.angle_beta   90.00
_cell.angle_gamma   90.00
#
_symmetry.space_group_name_H-M   'P 1'
#
loop_
_entity.id
_entity.type
_entity.pdbx_description
1 polymer ?
#
loop_
_entity_poly.entity_id
_entity_poly.type
_entity_poly.pdbx_seq_one_letter_code
_entity_poly.pdbx_strand_id
1 'polypeptide(L)'
;MLGIGEVTTPVTGNCMAMAVAQAAVDATLEGPDSALKSLTASIKRGIKYAGLLHLEDQMAHDHRVNALANVRRGWPTMTRSESATQMRWFLEDYANSPSSRSDIVSDDTWGGSDTLGMAAIFLQRDIFTLEYVEGPTTQWRCRKISPSTITKNGRVVETANEYPMSIEACLDEIQSAKIDNPKTPPLIVRYWGRHYSAFLHSGRPITLPDLADDEEKTEDELPESEAQLVRVVTEAEISANSVETFTGQEDVKMGSPWDPTSWNGDVAELWDRLEGFTIHHTLKQEIYSILTSSSPSRYPELITFLTTSVTCLSLDEQQALVNEVKAGGDEAKIQRILQKYQIPMPV
;
A
#
# COMPACT_ATOMS: atom_id res chain seq x y z
N MET A 1 13.31 -30.79 -1.40
CA MET A 1 12.39 -30.23 -0.39
C MET A 1 13.16 -29.17 0.38
N LEU A 2 12.72 -27.91 0.35
CA LEU A 2 13.52 -26.80 0.86
C LEU A 2 13.65 -26.76 2.39
N GLY A 3 12.76 -27.42 3.13
CA GLY A 3 12.75 -27.33 4.60
C GLY A 3 12.57 -25.87 5.04
N ILE A 4 11.47 -25.25 4.64
CA ILE A 4 11.11 -23.90 5.08
C ILE A 4 9.69 -23.90 5.64
N GLY A 5 9.43 -23.14 6.70
CA GLY A 5 8.12 -22.98 7.33
C GLY A 5 7.74 -21.51 7.52
N GLU A 6 6.51 -21.12 7.17
CA GLU A 6 5.99 -19.76 7.35
C GLU A 6 5.73 -19.50 8.84
N VAL A 7 6.09 -18.30 9.29
CA VAL A 7 5.74 -17.77 10.60
C VAL A 7 5.04 -16.43 10.43
N THR A 8 3.93 -16.26 11.13
CA THR A 8 3.09 -15.07 11.02
C THR A 8 3.70 -13.91 11.81
N THR A 9 3.50 -12.70 11.30
CA THR A 9 3.77 -11.48 12.05
C THR A 9 2.44 -10.81 12.44
N PRO A 10 2.43 -9.96 13.48
CA PRO A 10 1.24 -9.19 13.84
C PRO A 10 0.85 -8.17 12.76
N VAL A 11 -0.45 -7.97 12.56
CA VAL A 11 -1.01 -6.97 11.65
C VAL A 11 -1.01 -5.58 12.32
N THR A 12 0.18 -5.06 12.58
CA THR A 12 0.36 -3.80 13.35
C THR A 12 1.17 -2.75 12.60
N GLY A 13 1.47 -2.96 11.32
CA GLY A 13 2.37 -2.10 10.54
C GLY A 13 3.86 -2.42 10.73
N ASN A 14 4.21 -3.21 11.76
CA ASN A 14 5.58 -3.68 12.02
C ASN A 14 5.99 -4.93 11.20
N CYS A 15 5.04 -5.50 10.45
CA CYS A 15 5.17 -6.82 9.83
C CYS A 15 6.47 -7.01 9.04
N MET A 16 6.89 -6.02 8.24
CA MET A 16 8.12 -6.11 7.45
C MET A 16 9.36 -6.29 8.35
N ALA A 17 9.58 -5.38 9.30
CA ALA A 17 10.76 -5.43 10.17
C ALA A 17 10.75 -6.64 11.11
N MET A 18 9.57 -7.10 11.54
CA MET A 18 9.42 -8.32 12.33
C MET A 18 9.72 -9.57 11.50
N ALA A 19 9.24 -9.65 10.26
CA ALA A 19 9.53 -10.76 9.37
C ALA A 19 11.04 -10.85 9.10
N VAL A 20 11.69 -9.73 8.79
CA VAL A 20 13.15 -9.67 8.62
C VAL A 20 13.87 -10.09 9.90
N ALA A 21 13.42 -9.63 11.07
CA ALA A 21 14.01 -10.01 12.35
C ALA A 21 13.91 -11.53 12.61
N GLN A 22 12.73 -12.14 12.40
CA GLN A 22 12.50 -13.58 12.56
C GLN A 22 13.33 -14.40 11.57
N ALA A 23 13.35 -14.01 10.29
CA ALA A 23 14.15 -14.67 9.26
C ALA A 23 15.66 -14.54 9.53
N ALA A 24 16.12 -13.40 10.03
CA ALA A 24 17.54 -13.14 10.29
C ALA A 24 18.12 -14.09 11.34
N VAL A 25 17.35 -14.37 12.39
CA VAL A 25 17.74 -15.27 13.50
C VAL A 25 17.22 -16.71 13.33
N ASP A 26 16.52 -16.98 12.23
CA ASP A 26 15.88 -18.26 11.94
C ASP A 26 15.00 -18.81 13.08
N ALA A 27 14.21 -17.94 13.72
CA ALA A 27 13.37 -18.32 14.85
C ALA A 27 12.02 -17.59 14.82
N THR A 28 10.98 -18.26 15.34
CA THR A 28 9.63 -17.68 15.49
C THR A 28 9.64 -16.46 16.40
N LEU A 29 10.61 -16.41 17.34
CA LEU A 29 10.67 -15.44 18.43
C LEU A 29 9.35 -15.40 19.23
N GLU A 30 8.70 -16.55 19.37
CA GLU A 30 7.58 -16.75 20.29
C GLU A 30 8.08 -16.68 21.73
N GLY A 31 7.26 -16.10 22.62
CA GLY A 31 7.62 -15.88 24.02
C GLY A 31 7.79 -14.39 24.37
N PRO A 32 8.68 -14.04 25.32
CA PRO A 32 8.81 -12.67 25.82
C PRO A 32 9.06 -11.67 24.69
N ASP A 33 8.23 -10.63 24.63
CA ASP A 33 8.25 -9.62 23.56
C ASP A 33 9.61 -8.90 23.45
N SER A 34 10.40 -8.88 24.52
CA SER A 34 11.70 -8.19 24.59
C SER A 34 12.67 -8.57 23.47
N ALA A 35 12.71 -9.85 23.05
CA ALA A 35 13.63 -10.30 22.01
C ALA A 35 13.20 -9.81 20.62
N LEU A 36 11.95 -10.09 20.23
CA LEU A 36 11.39 -9.64 18.95
C LEU A 36 11.43 -8.11 18.87
N LYS A 37 10.95 -7.41 19.90
CA LYS A 37 10.98 -5.95 19.98
C LYS A 37 12.38 -5.38 19.77
N SER A 38 13.39 -5.95 20.45
CA SER A 38 14.77 -5.46 20.37
C SER A 38 15.38 -5.70 19.00
N LEU A 39 15.10 -6.85 18.38
CA LEU A 39 15.56 -7.17 17.03
C LEU A 39 14.85 -6.30 15.98
N THR A 40 13.53 -6.18 16.04
CA THR A 40 12.75 -5.28 15.17
C THR A 40 13.25 -3.85 15.25
N ALA A 41 13.47 -3.32 16.45
CA ALA A 41 14.03 -1.97 16.62
C ALA A 41 15.46 -1.86 16.04
N SER A 42 16.27 -2.92 16.15
CA SER A 42 17.62 -2.96 15.58
C SER A 42 17.59 -3.00 14.05
N ILE A 43 16.71 -3.80 13.45
CA ILE A 43 16.48 -3.84 12.00
C ILE A 43 16.06 -2.46 11.49
N LYS A 44 15.09 -1.80 12.14
CA LYS A 44 14.64 -0.47 11.73
C LYS A 44 15.75 0.59 11.79
N ARG A 45 16.57 0.58 12.85
CA ARG A 45 17.74 1.46 12.96
C ARG A 45 18.78 1.15 11.88
N GLY A 46 19.03 -0.12 11.60
CA GLY A 46 19.93 -0.57 10.53
C GLY A 46 19.49 -0.07 9.16
N ILE A 47 18.19 -0.22 8.84
CA ILE A 47 17.56 0.31 7.63
C ILE A 47 17.78 1.82 7.50
N LYS A 48 17.53 2.58 8.58
CA LYS A 48 17.80 4.02 8.58
C LYS A 48 19.24 4.33 8.22
N TYR A 49 20.21 3.75 8.93
CA TYR A 49 21.61 4.08 8.69
C TYR A 49 22.08 3.64 7.30
N ALA A 50 21.61 2.50 6.80
CA ALA A 50 21.88 2.04 5.44
C ALA A 50 21.31 2.99 4.38
N GLY A 51 20.08 3.47 4.55
CA GLY A 51 19.42 4.39 3.61
C GLY A 51 19.89 5.84 3.69
N LEU A 52 20.38 6.30 4.85
CA LEU A 52 20.96 7.64 5.00
C LEU A 52 22.36 7.73 4.40
N LEU A 53 23.09 6.62 4.34
CA LEU A 53 24.43 6.58 3.78
C LEU A 53 24.37 6.82 2.26
N HIS A 54 24.88 7.97 1.82
CA HIS A 54 24.88 8.34 0.40
C HIS A 54 23.49 8.29 -0.25
N LEU A 55 22.42 8.64 0.48
CA LEU A 55 21.02 8.56 0.04
C LEU A 55 20.79 9.01 -1.42
N GLU A 56 21.35 10.16 -1.79
CA GLU A 56 21.10 10.74 -3.12
C GLU A 56 21.90 10.05 -4.24
N ASP A 57 22.95 9.32 -3.88
CA ASP A 57 23.70 8.47 -4.79
C ASP A 57 23.08 7.07 -4.91
N GLN A 58 22.53 6.54 -3.81
CA GLN A 58 21.79 5.27 -3.71
C GLN A 58 20.46 5.31 -4.46
N MET A 59 19.62 6.31 -4.17
CA MET A 59 18.25 6.39 -4.67
C MET A 59 18.09 7.64 -5.53
N ALA A 60 17.77 7.46 -6.81
CA ALA A 60 17.47 8.58 -7.70
C ALA A 60 16.25 9.37 -7.22
N HIS A 61 16.11 10.62 -7.69
CA HIS A 61 14.99 11.50 -7.30
C HIS A 61 13.62 10.84 -7.51
N ASP A 62 13.36 10.34 -8.73
CA ASP A 62 12.08 9.74 -9.12
C ASP A 62 11.78 8.49 -8.30
N HIS A 63 12.82 7.70 -7.99
CA HIS A 63 12.73 6.55 -7.10
C HIS A 63 12.27 6.98 -5.70
N ARG A 64 12.87 8.02 -5.12
CA ARG A 64 12.46 8.53 -3.80
C ARG A 64 11.01 9.00 -3.80
N VAL A 65 10.55 9.67 -4.87
CA VAL A 65 9.15 10.12 -5.00
C VAL A 65 8.20 8.91 -5.01
N ASN A 66 8.50 7.87 -5.80
CA ASN A 66 7.69 6.66 -5.84
C ASN A 66 7.66 5.93 -4.49
N ALA A 67 8.81 5.78 -3.84
CA ALA A 67 8.92 5.17 -2.52
C ALA A 67 8.10 5.92 -1.46
N LEU A 68 8.16 7.26 -1.46
CA LEU A 68 7.39 8.12 -0.55
C LEU A 68 5.89 8.09 -0.84
N ALA A 69 5.49 7.97 -2.11
CA ALA A 69 4.07 7.88 -2.49
C ALA A 69 3.40 6.63 -1.91
N ASN A 70 4.13 5.50 -1.87
CA ASN A 70 3.64 4.24 -1.29
C ASN A 70 3.30 4.34 0.21
N VAL A 71 3.89 5.30 0.91
CA VAL A 71 3.66 5.58 2.33
C VAL A 71 2.98 6.95 2.54
N ARG A 72 2.27 7.46 1.52
CA ARG A 72 1.49 8.72 1.60
C ARG A 72 2.29 9.95 2.04
N ARG A 73 3.60 9.95 1.81
CA ARG A 73 4.52 11.08 2.06
C ARG A 73 4.99 11.75 0.77
N GLY A 74 4.71 11.15 -0.39
CA GLY A 74 5.09 11.61 -1.73
C GLY A 74 3.99 12.43 -2.41
N TRP A 75 4.39 13.41 -3.23
CA TRP A 75 3.49 14.07 -4.18
C TRP A 75 4.20 14.28 -5.53
N PRO A 76 3.48 14.30 -6.68
CA PRO A 76 4.10 14.26 -8.00
C PRO A 76 5.07 15.41 -8.32
N THR A 77 4.84 16.59 -7.73
CA THR A 77 5.62 17.81 -8.02
C THR A 77 6.78 18.05 -7.06
N MET A 78 7.15 17.07 -6.23
CA MET A 78 8.33 17.16 -5.36
C MET A 78 9.58 17.52 -6.16
N THR A 79 10.35 18.48 -5.65
CA THR A 79 11.69 18.75 -6.15
C THR A 79 12.69 17.69 -5.67
N ARG A 80 13.89 17.68 -6.28
CA ARG A 80 15.00 16.80 -5.86
C ARG A 80 15.36 16.94 -4.37
N SER A 81 15.35 18.18 -3.87
CA SER A 81 15.68 18.49 -2.47
C SER A 81 14.56 18.09 -1.50
N GLU A 82 13.30 18.31 -1.89
CA GLU A 82 12.13 17.90 -1.09
C GLU A 82 12.07 16.38 -0.96
N SER A 83 12.21 15.63 -2.06
CA SER A 83 12.15 14.16 -1.99
C SER A 83 13.31 13.57 -1.19
N ALA A 84 14.50 14.21 -1.22
CA ALA A 84 15.61 13.81 -0.36
C ALA A 84 15.33 14.09 1.12
N THR A 85 14.78 15.27 1.44
CA THR A 85 14.45 15.66 2.82
C THR A 85 13.34 14.78 3.39
N GLN A 86 12.26 14.56 2.63
CA GLN A 86 11.15 13.70 3.03
C GLN A 86 11.58 12.25 3.22
N MET A 87 12.48 11.72 2.38
CA MET A 87 13.02 10.38 2.58
C MET A 87 13.85 10.28 3.86
N ARG A 88 14.63 11.31 4.22
CA ARG A 88 15.36 11.33 5.51
C ARG A 88 14.40 11.34 6.70
N TRP A 89 13.34 12.14 6.65
CA TRP A 89 12.31 12.17 7.70
C TRP A 89 11.56 10.85 7.80
N PHE A 90 11.19 10.24 6.67
CA PHE A 90 10.61 8.90 6.66
C PHE A 90 11.51 7.87 7.34
N LEU A 91 12.81 7.84 7.03
CA LEU A 91 13.73 6.88 7.65
C LEU A 91 13.94 7.13 9.14
N GLU A 92 13.93 8.39 9.59
CA GLU A 92 13.96 8.73 11.02
C GLU A 92 12.68 8.29 11.73
N ASP A 93 11.50 8.64 11.20
CA ASP A 93 10.21 8.26 11.79
C ASP A 93 10.03 6.74 11.79
N TYR A 94 10.41 6.08 10.69
CA TYR A 94 10.42 4.62 10.58
C TYR A 94 11.27 3.99 11.68
N ALA A 95 12.50 4.46 11.90
CA ALA A 95 13.40 3.94 12.92
C ALA A 95 12.93 4.21 14.36
N ASN A 96 12.26 5.33 14.58
CA ASN A 96 11.75 5.74 15.88
C ASN A 96 10.34 5.21 16.18
N SER A 97 9.66 4.64 15.18
CA SER A 97 8.34 4.05 15.36
C SER A 97 8.36 2.86 16.34
N PRO A 98 7.29 2.67 17.13
CA PRO A 98 7.19 1.57 18.10
C PRO A 98 7.45 0.20 17.47
N SER A 99 8.06 -0.71 18.23
CA SER A 99 8.54 -2.01 17.72
C SER A 99 8.01 -3.23 18.48
N SER A 100 7.15 -3.03 19.49
CA SER A 100 6.57 -4.13 20.25
C SER A 100 5.51 -4.85 19.41
N ARG A 101 5.27 -6.14 19.67
CA ARG A 101 4.32 -6.98 18.91
C ARG A 101 2.92 -6.39 18.81
N SER A 102 2.47 -5.67 19.84
CA SER A 102 1.14 -5.06 19.94
C SER A 102 1.07 -3.59 19.52
N ASP A 103 2.19 -2.94 19.21
CA ASP A 103 2.19 -1.51 18.92
C ASP A 103 1.70 -1.28 17.49
N ILE A 104 0.65 -0.47 17.34
CA ILE A 104 0.12 -0.06 16.04
C ILE A 104 0.97 1.07 15.48
N VAL A 105 1.53 0.84 14.29
CA VAL A 105 2.36 1.78 13.54
C VAL A 105 1.51 2.40 12.42
N SER A 106 1.60 3.72 12.32
CA SER A 106 0.90 4.51 11.28
C SER A 106 1.36 4.10 9.88
N ASP A 107 0.44 4.10 8.92
CA ASP A 107 0.71 3.60 7.56
C ASP A 107 1.68 4.47 6.76
N ASP A 108 1.88 5.71 7.17
CA ASP A 108 2.92 6.59 6.66
C ASP A 108 4.34 6.24 7.14
N THR A 109 4.47 5.23 8.01
CA THR A 109 5.74 4.70 8.53
C THR A 109 5.86 3.19 8.35
N TRP A 110 5.09 2.60 7.44
CA TRP A 110 5.24 1.19 7.08
C TRP A 110 6.48 0.94 6.23
N GLY A 111 7.04 -0.26 6.38
CA GLY A 111 8.11 -0.73 5.51
C GLY A 111 7.57 -1.30 4.20
N GLY A 112 8.31 -1.12 3.11
CA GLY A 112 8.07 -1.72 1.80
C GLY A 112 9.36 -2.19 1.12
N SER A 113 9.31 -2.30 -0.22
CA SER A 113 10.43 -2.79 -1.06
C SER A 113 11.74 -2.04 -0.81
N ASP A 114 11.70 -0.70 -0.77
CA ASP A 114 12.89 0.14 -0.57
C ASP A 114 13.57 -0.12 0.77
N THR A 115 12.78 -0.22 1.83
CA THR A 115 13.28 -0.54 3.17
C THR A 115 13.75 -1.99 3.29
N LEU A 116 13.24 -2.92 2.48
CA LEU A 116 13.81 -4.28 2.35
C LEU A 116 15.18 -4.24 1.66
N GLY A 117 15.34 -3.43 0.61
CA GLY A 117 16.64 -3.15 0.01
C GLY A 117 17.66 -2.64 1.02
N MET A 118 17.28 -1.65 1.82
CA MET A 118 18.12 -1.14 2.91
C MET A 118 18.40 -2.18 4.00
N ALA A 119 17.45 -3.07 4.28
CA ALA A 119 17.67 -4.19 5.19
C ALA A 119 18.69 -5.19 4.64
N ALA A 120 18.64 -5.50 3.33
CA ALA A 120 19.60 -6.36 2.66
C ALA A 120 21.02 -5.78 2.72
N ILE A 121 21.16 -4.47 2.51
CA ILE A 121 22.43 -3.72 2.67
C ILE A 121 22.91 -3.82 4.13
N PHE A 122 22.05 -3.53 5.10
CA PHE A 122 22.42 -3.56 6.51
C PHE A 122 22.88 -4.96 6.98
N LEU A 123 22.17 -6.00 6.55
CA LEU A 123 22.43 -7.39 6.93
C LEU A 123 23.52 -8.04 6.08
N GLN A 124 23.92 -7.42 4.97
CA GLN A 124 24.83 -7.97 3.96
C GLN A 124 24.38 -9.39 3.54
N ARG A 125 23.08 -9.54 3.27
CA ARG A 125 22.43 -10.83 3.04
C ARG A 125 21.30 -10.68 2.02
N ASP A 126 21.21 -11.63 1.10
CA ASP A 126 20.12 -11.69 0.13
C ASP A 126 18.77 -11.86 0.83
N ILE A 127 17.74 -11.16 0.33
CA ILE A 127 16.35 -11.30 0.76
C ILE A 127 15.50 -11.73 -0.44
N PHE A 128 14.89 -12.91 -0.34
CA PHE A 128 13.90 -13.40 -1.29
C PHE A 128 12.51 -13.03 -0.80
N THR A 129 11.75 -12.33 -1.63
CA THR A 129 10.36 -11.93 -1.36
C THR A 129 9.43 -12.73 -2.25
N LEU A 130 8.62 -13.61 -1.65
CA LEU A 130 7.56 -14.34 -2.31
C LEU A 130 6.28 -13.49 -2.27
N GLU A 131 5.79 -13.08 -3.42
CA GLU A 131 4.67 -12.16 -3.57
C GLU A 131 3.53 -12.81 -4.34
N TYR A 132 2.31 -12.61 -3.84
CA TYR A 132 1.10 -12.99 -4.55
C TYR A 132 0.56 -11.79 -5.31
N VAL A 133 0.55 -11.86 -6.64
CA VAL A 133 0.07 -10.78 -7.50
C VAL A 133 -1.34 -11.12 -7.97
N GLU A 134 -2.31 -10.33 -7.53
CA GLU A 134 -3.70 -10.42 -7.98
C GLU A 134 -3.84 -9.71 -9.33
N GLY A 135 -4.41 -10.39 -10.33
CA GLY A 135 -4.56 -9.89 -11.69
C GLY A 135 -5.22 -10.93 -12.61
N PRO A 136 -5.24 -10.70 -13.94
CA PRO A 136 -5.85 -11.62 -14.90
C PRO A 136 -5.20 -13.01 -14.89
N THR A 137 -3.91 -13.08 -14.59
CA THR A 137 -3.16 -14.30 -14.31
C THR A 137 -2.63 -14.22 -12.89
N THR A 138 -3.50 -14.53 -11.92
CA THR A 138 -3.11 -14.64 -10.51
C THR A 138 -1.95 -15.62 -10.38
N GLN A 139 -0.79 -15.15 -9.97
CA GLN A 139 0.40 -15.98 -9.87
C GLN A 139 1.29 -15.55 -8.72
N TRP A 140 1.98 -16.53 -8.14
CA TRP A 140 3.08 -16.27 -7.24
C TRP A 140 4.30 -15.80 -8.04
N ARG A 141 4.99 -14.77 -7.54
CA ARG A 141 6.26 -14.29 -8.08
C ARG A 141 7.30 -14.22 -6.98
N CYS A 142 8.56 -14.28 -7.37
CA CYS A 142 9.66 -14.05 -6.45
C CYS A 142 10.52 -12.86 -6.90
N ARG A 143 10.99 -12.10 -5.93
CA ARG A 143 12.00 -11.05 -6.13
C ARG A 143 13.17 -11.34 -5.20
N LYS A 144 14.37 -11.45 -5.76
CA LYS A 144 15.61 -11.49 -4.99
C LYS A 144 16.15 -10.07 -4.85
N ILE A 145 16.44 -9.68 -3.62
CA ILE A 145 17.05 -8.40 -3.28
C ILE A 145 18.46 -8.70 -2.78
N SER A 146 19.48 -8.27 -3.52
CA SER A 146 20.87 -8.51 -3.16
C SER A 146 21.60 -7.21 -2.81
N PRO A 147 22.35 -7.17 -1.69
CA PRO A 147 23.26 -6.07 -1.43
C PRO A 147 24.33 -6.03 -2.51
N SER A 148 24.71 -4.82 -2.90
CA SER A 148 25.73 -4.57 -3.93
C SER A 148 26.47 -3.28 -3.62
N THR A 149 27.61 -3.09 -4.26
CA THR A 149 28.43 -1.91 -4.07
C THR A 149 28.78 -1.33 -5.44
N ILE A 150 28.54 -0.04 -5.63
CA ILE A 150 28.88 0.68 -6.85
C ILE A 150 29.88 1.79 -6.56
N THR A 151 30.66 2.19 -7.56
CA THR A 151 31.49 3.40 -7.48
C THR A 151 30.84 4.52 -8.27
N LYS A 152 30.49 5.62 -7.60
CA LYS A 152 29.87 6.81 -8.21
C LYS A 152 30.65 8.04 -7.80
N ASN A 153 31.13 8.81 -8.79
CA ASN A 153 31.94 10.01 -8.57
C ASN A 153 33.16 9.77 -7.63
N GLY A 154 33.81 8.62 -7.75
CA GLY A 154 34.96 8.24 -6.91
C GLY A 154 34.59 7.85 -5.47
N ARG A 155 33.30 7.74 -5.12
CA ARG A 155 32.80 7.25 -3.84
C ARG A 155 32.25 5.85 -3.97
N VAL A 156 32.53 5.03 -2.98
CA VAL A 156 31.94 3.70 -2.82
C VAL A 156 30.56 3.87 -2.18
N VAL A 157 29.53 3.35 -2.84
CA VAL A 157 28.13 3.48 -2.43
C VAL A 157 27.54 2.09 -2.37
N GLU A 158 27.08 1.70 -1.19
CA GLU A 158 26.27 0.48 -1.02
C GLU A 158 24.90 0.68 -1.65
N THR A 159 24.34 -0.33 -2.30
CA THR A 159 23.02 -0.30 -2.93
C THR A 159 22.38 -1.69 -2.82
N ALA A 160 21.10 -1.81 -3.20
CA ALA A 160 20.43 -3.09 -3.35
C ALA A 160 19.94 -3.24 -4.80
N ASN A 161 20.16 -4.41 -5.38
CA ASN A 161 19.64 -4.76 -6.70
C ASN A 161 18.43 -5.68 -6.53
N GLU A 162 17.35 -5.41 -7.25
CA GLU A 162 16.18 -6.28 -7.30
C GLU A 162 16.20 -7.12 -8.59
N TYR A 163 16.00 -8.43 -8.46
CA TYR A 163 15.94 -9.40 -9.55
C TYR A 163 14.58 -10.12 -9.50
N PRO A 164 13.60 -9.72 -10.35
CA PRO A 164 12.37 -10.46 -10.52
C PRO A 164 12.63 -11.82 -11.18
N MET A 165 11.98 -12.88 -10.69
CA MET A 165 12.14 -14.24 -11.19
C MET A 165 10.88 -15.08 -10.97
N SER A 166 10.78 -16.22 -11.68
CA SER A 166 9.74 -17.21 -11.43
C SER A 166 9.93 -17.86 -10.06
N ILE A 167 8.89 -18.54 -9.57
CA ILE A 167 8.98 -19.27 -8.30
C ILE A 167 10.00 -20.40 -8.43
N GLU A 168 9.98 -21.15 -9.52
CA GLU A 168 10.89 -22.28 -9.74
C GLU A 168 12.36 -21.85 -9.66
N ALA A 169 12.73 -20.79 -10.38
CA ALA A 169 14.08 -20.23 -10.35
C ALA A 169 14.47 -19.74 -8.95
N CYS A 170 13.53 -19.13 -8.23
CA CYS A 170 13.73 -18.67 -6.86
C CYS A 170 13.98 -19.83 -5.89
N LEU A 171 13.24 -20.93 -5.99
CA LEU A 171 13.45 -22.11 -5.17
C LEU A 171 14.83 -22.75 -5.44
N ASP A 172 15.24 -22.82 -6.71
CA ASP A 172 16.54 -23.33 -7.12
C ASP A 172 17.69 -22.45 -6.58
N GLU A 173 17.55 -21.13 -6.63
CA GLU A 173 18.52 -20.19 -6.04
C GLU A 173 18.58 -20.29 -4.52
N ILE A 174 17.43 -20.39 -3.84
CA ILE A 174 17.39 -20.58 -2.39
C ILE A 174 18.07 -21.90 -2.01
N GLN A 175 17.80 -22.98 -2.75
CA GLN A 175 18.43 -24.28 -2.52
C GLN A 175 19.95 -24.20 -2.70
N SER A 176 20.41 -23.58 -3.78
CA SER A 176 21.83 -23.39 -4.07
C SER A 176 22.51 -22.56 -2.97
N ALA A 177 21.90 -21.45 -2.56
CA ALA A 177 22.43 -20.59 -1.51
C ALA A 177 22.53 -21.29 -0.14
N LYS A 178 21.60 -22.20 0.18
CA LYS A 178 21.69 -23.04 1.40
C LYS A 178 22.87 -24.02 1.34
N ILE A 179 23.19 -24.55 0.16
CA ILE A 179 24.31 -25.48 -0.06
C ILE A 179 25.63 -24.72 0.05
N ASP A 180 25.73 -23.57 -0.62
CA ASP A 180 26.95 -22.77 -0.67
C ASP A 180 27.28 -22.13 0.68
N ASN A 181 26.27 -21.65 1.40
CA ASN A 181 26.43 -20.93 2.66
C ASN A 181 25.50 -21.46 3.78
N PRO A 182 25.74 -22.68 4.29
CA PRO A 182 24.83 -23.33 5.23
C PRO A 182 24.73 -22.63 6.59
N LYS A 183 25.73 -21.83 6.96
CA LYS A 183 25.76 -21.07 8.24
C LYS A 183 24.94 -19.79 8.19
N THR A 184 24.70 -19.27 6.99
CA THR A 184 24.04 -17.98 6.74
C THR A 184 23.13 -18.14 5.51
N PRO A 185 22.06 -18.94 5.62
CA PRO A 185 21.18 -19.19 4.48
C PRO A 185 20.53 -17.88 3.97
N PRO A 186 19.94 -17.77 2.79
CA PRO A 186 19.28 -16.51 2.40
C PRO A 186 18.09 -16.16 3.31
N LEU A 187 17.69 -14.90 3.40
CA LEU A 187 16.44 -14.52 4.09
C LEU A 187 15.27 -14.71 3.15
N ILE A 188 14.14 -15.21 3.67
CA ILE A 188 12.95 -15.45 2.87
C ILE A 188 11.75 -14.82 3.59
N VAL A 189 11.05 -13.93 2.90
CA VAL A 189 9.84 -13.27 3.37
C VAL A 189 8.71 -13.48 2.37
N ARG A 190 7.48 -13.41 2.86
CA ARG A 190 6.27 -13.42 2.07
C ARG A 190 5.66 -12.03 2.08
N TYR A 191 5.09 -11.58 0.98
CA TYR A 191 4.25 -10.38 0.91
C TYR A 191 2.91 -10.70 0.26
N TRP A 192 1.82 -10.47 1.00
CA TRP A 192 0.45 -10.60 0.49
C TRP A 192 -0.51 -9.75 1.31
N GLY A 193 -1.52 -9.15 0.67
CA GLY A 193 -2.57 -8.39 1.36
C GLY A 193 -2.02 -7.23 2.21
N ARG A 194 -0.96 -6.56 1.74
CA ARG A 194 -0.23 -5.50 2.49
C ARG A 194 0.40 -5.99 3.81
N HIS A 195 0.77 -7.27 3.88
CA HIS A 195 1.34 -7.87 5.07
C HIS A 195 2.57 -8.72 4.74
N TYR A 196 3.56 -8.67 5.63
CA TYR A 196 4.78 -9.48 5.52
C TYR A 196 4.79 -10.63 6.54
N SER A 197 5.14 -11.83 6.08
CA SER A 197 5.47 -12.99 6.93
C SER A 197 6.92 -13.42 6.69
N ALA A 198 7.50 -14.19 7.60
CA ALA A 198 8.83 -14.79 7.40
C ALA A 198 8.73 -16.28 7.07
N PHE A 199 9.70 -16.81 6.34
CA PHE A 199 9.94 -18.24 6.23
C PHE A 199 11.24 -18.61 6.96
N LEU A 200 11.16 -19.62 7.82
CA LEU A 200 12.29 -20.14 8.61
C LEU A 200 12.82 -21.44 8.01
N HIS A 201 14.14 -21.60 7.96
CA HIS A 201 14.87 -22.77 7.46
C HIS A 201 14.82 -23.97 8.40
N SER A 202 14.61 -23.75 9.69
CA SER A 202 14.38 -24.81 10.68
C SER A 202 12.94 -25.36 10.68
N GLY A 203 12.06 -24.80 9.84
CA GLY A 203 10.64 -25.19 9.74
C GLY A 203 10.41 -26.55 9.05
N ARG A 204 9.25 -27.17 9.33
CA ARG A 204 8.79 -28.35 8.58
C ARG A 204 8.68 -28.00 7.10
N PRO A 205 9.00 -28.91 6.18
CA PRO A 205 8.89 -28.65 4.75
C PRO A 205 7.45 -28.26 4.37
N ILE A 206 7.30 -27.12 3.71
CA ILE A 206 6.04 -26.71 3.08
C ILE A 206 5.90 -27.37 1.71
N THR A 207 4.70 -27.86 1.44
CA THR A 207 4.18 -28.02 0.07
C THR A 207 3.66 -26.65 -0.35
N LEU A 208 4.27 -26.03 -1.36
CA LEU A 208 3.71 -24.82 -1.96
C LEU A 208 2.28 -25.12 -2.43
N PRO A 209 1.35 -24.14 -2.45
CA PRO A 209 0.03 -24.35 -3.03
C PRO A 209 0.21 -24.94 -4.44
N ASP A 210 -0.57 -25.99 -4.73
CA ASP A 210 -0.43 -26.83 -5.92
C ASP A 210 -0.38 -25.93 -7.16
N LEU A 211 0.78 -25.90 -7.83
CA LEU A 211 1.00 -25.17 -9.09
C LEU A 211 0.47 -25.97 -10.28
N ALA A 212 -0.56 -26.80 -10.07
CA ALA A 212 -1.11 -27.63 -11.12
C ALA A 212 -1.77 -26.72 -12.17
N ASP A 213 -1.17 -26.71 -13.35
CA ASP A 213 -1.73 -26.24 -14.59
C ASP A 213 -3.12 -26.89 -14.78
N ASP A 214 -4.18 -26.11 -14.66
CA ASP A 214 -5.49 -26.50 -15.20
C ASP A 214 -5.50 -26.21 -16.71
N GLU A 215 -4.82 -27.05 -17.48
CA GLU A 215 -5.15 -27.27 -18.89
C GLU A 215 -5.60 -28.73 -19.12
N GLU A 216 -6.80 -28.81 -19.68
CA GLU A 216 -7.45 -29.93 -20.39
C GLU A 216 -7.77 -31.23 -19.63
N LYS A 217 -9.07 -31.37 -19.31
CA LYS A 217 -9.81 -32.58 -19.69
C LYS A 217 -11.04 -32.24 -20.54
N THR A 218 -11.02 -32.82 -21.73
CA THR A 218 -12.05 -32.90 -22.75
C THR A 218 -13.23 -33.80 -22.36
N GLU A 219 -14.41 -33.44 -22.88
CA GLU A 219 -15.62 -34.23 -23.27
C GLU A 219 -16.25 -35.12 -22.16
N ASP A 220 -17.55 -35.02 -21.81
CA ASP A 220 -18.72 -35.08 -22.70
C ASP A 220 -20.04 -34.71 -21.96
N GLU A 221 -21.08 -34.43 -22.76
CA GLU A 221 -22.54 -34.33 -22.49
C GLU A 221 -23.16 -32.99 -21.97
N LEU A 222 -23.65 -32.21 -22.94
CA LEU A 222 -24.86 -31.36 -22.85
C LEU A 222 -26.11 -32.20 -23.22
N PRO A 223 -27.30 -31.84 -22.72
CA PRO A 223 -28.26 -31.04 -23.52
C PRO A 223 -29.05 -30.05 -22.62
N GLU A 224 -29.81 -29.03 -23.04
CA GLU A 224 -30.28 -28.47 -24.30
C GLU A 224 -30.96 -27.11 -23.97
N SER A 225 -31.17 -26.28 -25.02
CA SER A 225 -32.15 -25.17 -25.11
C SER A 225 -31.71 -23.80 -24.49
N GLU A 226 -31.81 -22.64 -25.14
CA GLU A 226 -32.54 -22.19 -26.32
C GLU A 226 -31.75 -21.12 -27.13
N ALA A 227 -32.11 -21.02 -28.41
CA ALA A 227 -31.73 -20.02 -29.42
C ALA A 227 -31.93 -18.56 -28.93
N GLN A 228 -31.37 -17.49 -29.49
CA GLN A 228 -31.20 -17.01 -30.87
C GLN A 228 -30.62 -15.58 -30.66
N LEU A 229 -29.70 -14.99 -31.43
CA LEU A 229 -29.89 -14.54 -32.80
C LEU A 229 -28.58 -13.91 -33.30
N VAL A 230 -28.22 -14.27 -34.53
CA VAL A 230 -27.05 -13.85 -35.31
C VAL A 230 -27.18 -12.39 -35.76
N ARG A 231 -26.08 -11.63 -35.74
CA ARG A 231 -25.78 -10.70 -36.84
C ARG A 231 -24.28 -10.43 -36.99
N VAL A 232 -23.71 -11.04 -38.02
CA VAL A 232 -22.43 -10.71 -38.65
C VAL A 232 -22.68 -9.56 -39.64
N VAL A 233 -21.85 -8.51 -39.64
CA VAL A 233 -21.29 -7.92 -40.87
C VAL A 233 -19.90 -7.34 -40.59
N THR A 234 -19.03 -7.67 -41.55
CA THR A 234 -17.60 -7.51 -41.81
C THR A 234 -16.98 -6.09 -41.81
N GLU A 235 -15.64 -6.13 -41.70
CA GLU A 235 -14.60 -5.12 -41.94
C GLU A 235 -14.74 -4.26 -43.22
N ALA A 236 -14.25 -3.02 -43.16
CA ALA A 236 -13.36 -2.44 -44.18
C ALA A 236 -12.79 -1.07 -43.73
N GLU A 237 -11.52 -0.87 -44.08
CA GLU A 237 -10.60 0.24 -43.80
C GLU A 237 -10.99 1.59 -44.46
N ILE A 238 -10.37 2.71 -44.02
CA ILE A 238 -9.65 3.71 -44.85
C ILE A 238 -9.12 4.88 -43.96
N SER A 239 -7.79 4.92 -43.85
CA SER A 239 -6.83 6.02 -44.07
C SER A 239 -7.17 7.51 -43.78
N ALA A 240 -6.28 8.09 -42.94
CA ALA A 240 -5.50 9.33 -43.08
C ALA A 240 -6.09 10.75 -42.83
N ASN A 241 -5.34 11.42 -41.93
CA ASN A 241 -4.98 12.83 -41.81
C ASN A 241 -5.99 13.88 -41.36
N SER A 242 -5.68 14.53 -40.23
CA SER A 242 -5.70 16.00 -40.07
C SER A 242 -4.85 16.39 -38.86
N VAL A 243 -3.81 17.20 -39.09
CA VAL A 243 -3.10 17.98 -38.07
C VAL A 243 -3.87 19.27 -37.89
N GLU A 244 -4.32 19.57 -36.67
CA GLU A 244 -4.73 20.92 -36.29
C GLU A 244 -4.03 21.37 -35.00
N THR A 245 -3.24 22.42 -35.16
CA THR A 245 -2.78 23.37 -34.14
C THR A 245 -3.94 23.90 -33.31
N PHE A 246 -3.83 23.84 -31.98
CA PHE A 246 -4.70 24.58 -31.07
C PHE A 246 -3.89 25.63 -30.29
N THR A 247 -4.04 26.88 -30.69
CA THR A 247 -3.85 28.05 -29.82
C THR A 247 -5.12 28.21 -28.99
N GLY A 248 -5.02 28.18 -27.66
CA GLY A 248 -6.18 28.39 -26.80
C GLY A 248 -5.79 28.48 -25.34
N GLN A 249 -5.75 29.71 -24.84
CA GLN A 249 -5.68 30.09 -23.44
C GLN A 249 -7.02 29.70 -22.78
N GLU A 250 -7.01 28.86 -21.75
CA GLU A 250 -8.21 28.62 -20.91
C GLU A 250 -7.92 28.91 -19.43
N ASP A 251 -8.76 29.81 -18.92
CA ASP A 251 -8.84 30.26 -17.55
C ASP A 251 -9.17 29.11 -16.57
N VAL A 252 -8.53 29.15 -15.40
CA VAL A 252 -8.88 28.31 -14.24
C VAL A 252 -10.30 28.67 -13.79
N LYS A 253 -11.29 27.87 -14.18
CA LYS A 253 -12.66 27.95 -13.65
C LYS A 253 -12.67 27.53 -12.17
N MET A 254 -12.80 28.49 -11.26
CA MET A 254 -13.48 28.23 -9.99
C MET A 254 -14.90 27.75 -10.32
N GLY A 255 -15.16 26.46 -10.09
CA GLY A 255 -16.45 25.84 -10.38
C GLY A 255 -17.59 26.49 -9.59
N SER A 256 -18.76 26.61 -10.21
CA SER A 256 -19.97 27.19 -9.63
C SER A 256 -20.39 26.51 -8.30
N PRO A 257 -21.09 27.24 -7.40
CA PRO A 257 -21.65 26.69 -6.17
C PRO A 257 -22.53 25.47 -6.47
N TRP A 258 -22.33 24.39 -5.72
CA TRP A 258 -23.09 23.14 -5.90
C TRP A 258 -24.56 23.33 -5.49
N ASP A 259 -25.49 22.83 -6.30
CA ASP A 259 -26.92 22.82 -5.98
C ASP A 259 -27.35 21.42 -5.53
N PRO A 260 -27.64 21.21 -4.23
CA PRO A 260 -28.02 19.91 -3.70
C PRO A 260 -29.32 19.35 -4.30
N THR A 261 -30.22 20.23 -4.76
CA THR A 261 -31.51 19.83 -5.32
C THR A 261 -31.39 19.30 -6.75
N SER A 262 -30.23 19.51 -7.38
CA SER A 262 -29.91 19.02 -8.72
C SER A 262 -29.05 17.76 -8.73
N TRP A 263 -28.62 17.28 -7.54
CA TRP A 263 -27.74 16.13 -7.44
C TRP A 263 -28.48 14.83 -7.76
N ASN A 264 -27.94 14.07 -8.70
CA ASN A 264 -28.54 12.85 -9.25
C ASN A 264 -28.19 11.59 -8.44
N GLY A 265 -27.54 11.73 -7.28
CA GLY A 265 -27.06 10.60 -6.47
C GLY A 265 -25.71 10.03 -6.91
N ASP A 266 -24.99 10.70 -7.81
CA ASP A 266 -23.65 10.29 -8.23
C ASP A 266 -22.63 10.51 -7.09
N VAL A 267 -22.21 9.40 -6.49
CA VAL A 267 -21.25 9.37 -5.39
C VAL A 267 -19.83 9.72 -5.88
N ALA A 268 -19.52 9.55 -7.17
CA ALA A 268 -18.23 9.92 -7.74
C ALA A 268 -18.00 11.44 -7.75
N GLU A 269 -19.06 12.22 -8.00
CA GLU A 269 -19.02 13.69 -7.93
C GLU A 269 -18.69 14.18 -6.50
N LEU A 270 -19.18 13.47 -5.48
CA LEU A 270 -18.87 13.76 -4.07
C LEU A 270 -17.41 13.44 -3.72
N TRP A 271 -16.88 12.34 -4.27
CA TRP A 271 -15.48 11.95 -4.05
C TRP A 271 -14.50 12.99 -4.60
N ASP A 272 -14.71 13.43 -5.84
CA ASP A 272 -13.87 14.41 -6.52
C ASP A 272 -13.85 15.75 -5.75
N ARG A 273 -15.00 16.17 -5.22
CA ARG A 273 -15.07 17.38 -4.39
C ARG A 273 -14.43 17.21 -3.00
N LEU A 274 -14.55 16.06 -2.34
CA LEU A 274 -13.90 15.77 -1.06
C LEU A 274 -12.36 15.72 -1.16
N GLU A 275 -11.82 15.52 -2.36
CA GLU A 275 -10.39 15.55 -2.64
C GLU A 275 -9.83 16.98 -2.72
N GLY A 276 -10.67 17.95 -3.08
CA GLY A 276 -10.29 19.37 -3.23
C GLY A 276 -10.34 20.26 -1.97
N PHE A 277 -10.85 19.78 -0.83
CA PHE A 277 -11.05 20.61 0.37
C PHE A 277 -10.11 20.27 1.53
N THR A 278 -9.68 21.29 2.29
CA THR A 278 -8.95 21.17 3.57
C THR A 278 -9.89 20.78 4.71
N ILE A 279 -10.40 19.54 4.69
CA ILE A 279 -11.22 18.96 5.74
C ILE A 279 -10.33 18.16 6.69
N HIS A 280 -10.56 18.27 8.00
CA HIS A 280 -9.84 17.48 9.00
C HIS A 280 -9.94 15.97 8.71
N HIS A 281 -8.80 15.27 8.73
CA HIS A 281 -8.65 13.90 8.23
C HIS A 281 -9.62 12.90 8.87
N THR A 282 -9.85 13.03 10.19
CA THR A 282 -10.76 12.16 10.93
C THR A 282 -12.22 12.35 10.52
N LEU A 283 -12.60 13.57 10.14
CA LEU A 283 -13.94 13.85 9.63
C LEU A 283 -14.11 13.24 8.24
N LYS A 284 -13.09 13.36 7.38
CA LYS A 284 -13.06 12.73 6.06
C LYS A 284 -13.22 11.20 6.12
N GLN A 285 -12.64 10.54 7.12
CA GLN A 285 -12.81 9.09 7.35
C GLN A 285 -14.23 8.70 7.80
N GLU A 286 -14.86 9.48 8.68
CA GLU A 286 -16.25 9.22 9.10
C GLU A 286 -17.24 9.46 7.97
N ILE A 287 -17.03 10.51 7.17
CA ILE A 287 -17.81 10.75 5.93
C ILE A 287 -17.68 9.56 4.99
N TYR A 288 -16.45 9.04 4.84
CA TYR A 288 -16.17 7.85 4.03
C TYR A 288 -16.95 6.63 4.55
N SER A 289 -16.97 6.44 5.86
CA SER A 289 -17.70 5.34 6.51
C SER A 289 -19.22 5.47 6.38
N ILE A 290 -19.76 6.69 6.42
CA ILE A 290 -21.19 6.95 6.27
C ILE A 290 -21.63 6.69 4.83
N LEU A 291 -20.88 7.20 3.84
CA LEU A 291 -21.14 7.01 2.40
C LEU A 291 -21.04 5.55 1.93
N THR A 292 -20.27 4.72 2.64
CA THR A 292 -20.03 3.32 2.28
C THR A 292 -20.91 2.33 3.06
N SER A 293 -21.73 2.80 4.00
CA SER A 293 -22.65 1.96 4.78
C SER A 293 -23.97 1.68 4.01
N SER A 294 -24.49 0.44 4.16
CA SER A 294 -25.44 -0.24 3.26
C SER A 294 -26.88 0.30 3.19
N SER A 295 -27.13 1.58 3.49
CA SER A 295 -28.44 2.23 3.33
C SER A 295 -28.29 3.74 3.07
N PRO A 296 -28.09 4.16 1.80
CA PRO A 296 -27.86 5.56 1.42
C PRO A 296 -29.11 6.46 1.45
N SER A 297 -30.25 5.97 1.97
CA SER A 297 -31.51 6.72 2.04
C SER A 297 -31.58 7.74 3.19
N ARG A 298 -30.62 7.69 4.12
CA ARG A 298 -30.42 8.74 5.10
C ARG A 298 -29.20 9.53 4.64
N TYR A 299 -29.23 10.86 4.83
CA TYR A 299 -28.06 11.73 4.78
C TYR A 299 -27.70 12.53 3.50
N PRO A 300 -28.59 12.76 2.50
CA PRO A 300 -28.38 13.83 1.52
C PRO A 300 -28.08 15.20 2.18
N GLU A 301 -28.72 15.49 3.31
CA GLU A 301 -28.59 16.75 4.04
C GLU A 301 -27.30 16.81 4.87
N LEU A 302 -26.83 15.69 5.41
CA LEU A 302 -25.54 15.61 6.11
C LEU A 302 -24.41 15.78 5.11
N ILE A 303 -24.48 15.12 3.95
CA ILE A 303 -23.53 15.29 2.85
C ILE A 303 -23.52 16.75 2.39
N THR A 304 -24.69 17.37 2.23
CA THR A 304 -24.82 18.80 1.89
C THR A 304 -24.12 19.69 2.92
N PHE A 305 -24.34 19.45 4.21
CA PHE A 305 -23.68 20.21 5.29
C PHE A 305 -22.15 20.00 5.30
N LEU A 306 -21.70 18.77 5.07
CA LEU A 306 -20.28 18.40 5.08
C LEU A 306 -19.52 18.98 3.87
N THR A 307 -20.16 19.10 2.71
CA THR A 307 -19.54 19.65 1.49
C THR A 307 -19.58 21.18 1.43
N THR A 308 -20.56 21.83 2.07
CA THR A 308 -20.69 23.31 2.01
C THR A 308 -20.20 24.05 3.25
N SER A 309 -20.27 23.45 4.45
CA SER A 309 -20.10 24.21 5.70
C SER A 309 -18.87 23.81 6.52
N VAL A 310 -18.38 22.57 6.41
CA VAL A 310 -17.26 22.07 7.23
C VAL A 310 -15.95 22.80 6.96
N THR A 311 -15.71 23.22 5.73
CA THR A 311 -14.52 23.99 5.34
C THR A 311 -14.52 25.40 5.93
N CYS A 312 -15.68 25.90 6.34
CA CYS A 312 -15.85 27.20 7.00
C CYS A 312 -15.79 27.11 8.53
N LEU A 313 -15.72 25.89 9.10
CA LEU A 313 -15.58 25.67 10.54
C LEU A 313 -14.12 25.69 10.97
N SER A 314 -13.84 26.20 12.16
CA SER A 314 -12.51 26.13 12.76
C SER A 314 -12.11 24.69 13.11
N LEU A 315 -10.82 24.41 13.25
CA LEU A 315 -10.30 23.07 13.58
C LEU A 315 -10.91 22.49 14.87
N ASP A 316 -11.15 23.33 15.88
CA ASP A 316 -11.79 22.92 17.14
C ASP A 316 -13.27 22.53 16.95
N GLU A 317 -13.98 23.27 16.09
CA GLU A 317 -15.37 22.96 15.72
C GLU A 317 -15.47 21.70 14.86
N GLN A 318 -14.52 21.48 13.95
CA GLN A 318 -14.41 20.25 13.17
C GLN A 318 -14.13 19.04 14.08
N GLN A 319 -13.26 19.19 15.09
CA GLN A 319 -12.95 18.12 16.04
C GLN A 319 -14.13 17.82 16.98
N ALA A 320 -14.89 18.83 17.39
CA ALA A 320 -16.13 18.65 18.15
C ALA A 320 -17.19 17.90 17.34
N LEU A 321 -17.35 18.24 16.06
CA LEU A 321 -18.26 17.55 15.14
C LEU A 321 -17.86 16.09 14.93
N VAL A 322 -16.56 15.81 14.77
CA VAL A 322 -16.02 14.43 14.70
C VAL A 322 -16.39 13.62 15.93
N ASN A 323 -16.27 14.19 17.13
CA ASN A 323 -16.60 13.50 18.36
C ASN A 323 -18.11 13.26 18.50
N GLU A 324 -18.94 14.20 18.02
CA GLU A 324 -20.40 14.06 18.00
C GLU A 324 -20.87 12.99 16.99
N VAL A 325 -20.24 12.90 15.80
CA VAL A 325 -20.52 11.89 14.77
C VAL A 325 -20.07 10.50 15.22
N LYS A 326 -18.86 10.38 15.80
CA LYS A 326 -18.30 9.11 16.29
C LYS A 326 -19.07 8.48 17.45
N ALA A 327 -19.77 9.29 18.25
CA ALA A 327 -20.62 8.81 19.33
C ALA A 327 -22.02 8.34 18.85
N GLY A 328 -22.27 8.35 17.54
CA GLY A 328 -23.59 8.30 16.92
C GLY A 328 -24.30 6.95 16.96
N GLY A 329 -25.38 6.88 17.75
CA GLY A 329 -26.43 5.86 17.65
C GLY A 329 -27.83 6.33 18.07
N ASP A 330 -28.05 7.63 18.35
CA ASP A 330 -29.30 8.13 18.96
C ASP A 330 -29.92 9.30 18.16
N GLU A 331 -31.15 9.11 17.69
CA GLU A 331 -31.89 9.97 16.74
C GLU A 331 -32.17 11.39 17.30
N ALA A 332 -32.34 11.50 18.63
CA ALA A 332 -32.54 12.77 19.32
C ALA A 332 -31.27 13.67 19.37
N LYS A 333 -30.09 13.10 19.14
CA LYS A 333 -28.83 13.85 19.08
C LYS A 333 -28.53 14.32 17.65
N ILE A 334 -28.89 13.52 16.65
CA ILE A 334 -28.87 13.92 15.23
C ILE A 334 -29.75 15.16 15.05
N GLN A 335 -30.96 15.15 15.62
CA GLN A 335 -31.87 16.29 15.59
C GLN A 335 -31.30 17.57 16.24
N ARG A 336 -30.46 17.42 17.27
CA ARG A 336 -29.75 18.55 17.90
C ARG A 336 -28.64 19.11 17.02
N ILE A 337 -27.90 18.28 16.31
CA ILE A 337 -26.88 18.71 15.34
C ILE A 337 -27.57 19.46 14.19
N LEU A 338 -28.65 18.89 13.65
CA LEU A 338 -29.43 19.53 12.59
C LEU A 338 -29.98 20.90 13.04
N GLN A 339 -30.55 21.01 14.25
CA GLN A 339 -31.01 22.30 14.78
C GLN A 339 -29.88 23.30 15.06
N LYS A 340 -28.77 22.85 15.68
CA LYS A 340 -27.63 23.70 16.05
C LYS A 340 -26.99 24.37 14.83
N TYR A 341 -26.96 23.66 13.71
CA TYR A 341 -26.41 24.15 12.45
C TYR A 341 -27.50 24.60 11.45
N GLN A 342 -28.76 24.73 11.90
CA GLN A 342 -29.91 25.18 11.10
C GLN A 342 -30.15 24.38 9.81
N ILE A 343 -29.83 23.09 9.84
CA ILE A 343 -30.03 22.16 8.72
C ILE A 343 -31.53 21.79 8.69
N PRO A 344 -32.24 21.96 7.56
CA PRO A 344 -33.67 21.64 7.47
C PRO A 344 -33.96 20.18 7.85
N MET A 345 -34.99 19.97 8.66
CA MET A 345 -35.45 18.61 9.01
C MET A 345 -36.18 17.99 7.80
N PRO A 346 -35.97 16.70 7.50
CA PRO A 346 -36.76 16.02 6.47
C PRO A 346 -38.24 15.99 6.90
N VAL A 347 -39.12 16.29 5.94
CA VAL A 347 -40.59 16.16 6.11
C VAL A 347 -41.02 14.73 5.89
#